data_AF-A0A926BNB7-F1
#
_entry.id   AF-A0A926BNB7-F1
#
_cell.length_a   1.000
_cell.length_b   1.000
_cell.length_c   1.000
_cell.angle_alpha   90.00
_cell.angle_beta   90.00
_cell.angle_gamma   90.00
#
_symmetry.space_group_name_H-M   'P 1'
#
loop_
_entity.id
_entity.type
_entity.pdbx_description
1 polymer ?
#
loop_
_entity_poly.entity_id
_entity_poly.type
_entity_poly.pdbx_seq_one_letter_code
_entity_poly.pdbx_strand_id
1 'polypeptide(L)'
;EGHDDVCLLESFPYNPAPQNTTEPACRKGEVALLFLSQSAAFARSYAAVWRGADYRRKVNALFKASPATSDANRLRRFFTLRMVYAVYEQTGDNRGIADAIAQMFALADDTANPEKQSELRLKALSHALDRARKTGDDSGFIEALAQSYAILAAAGGAAWVHGERHDLAHQLTMAGKYADALPLWEQNRATPPHGHANGWDWLLHAVTRWKVTGDRAATLDLLRHARATEQRDLRDLFLERPEFAPVRDDAEFLAAVSPVTPVQ
;
A
#
# COMPACT_ATOMS: atom_id res chain seq x y z
N GLU A 1 6.13 21.62 26.57
CA GLU A 1 4.71 21.23 26.73
C GLU A 1 3.86 22.21 25.95
N GLY A 2 2.98 21.71 25.08
CA GLY A 2 1.97 22.54 24.43
C GLY A 2 1.82 22.33 22.92
N HIS A 3 1.29 21.15 22.56
CA HIS A 3 0.54 20.83 21.34
C HIS A 3 1.26 20.84 19.97
N ASP A 4 1.56 19.61 19.54
CA ASP A 4 1.40 19.14 18.18
C ASP A 4 0.02 19.48 17.62
N ASP A 5 -0.03 20.10 16.44
CA ASP A 5 -0.93 19.64 15.37
C ASP A 5 -0.46 20.15 14.00
N VAL A 6 -0.19 19.17 13.15
CA VAL A 6 0.28 19.26 11.76
C VAL A 6 -0.93 19.53 10.86
N CYS A 7 -0.93 20.62 10.07
CA CYS A 7 -1.79 20.69 8.90
C CYS A 7 -1.33 21.67 7.81
N LEU A 8 -0.81 21.10 6.72
CA LEU A 8 -0.99 21.48 5.31
C LEU A 8 -0.56 22.87 4.79
N LEU A 9 -0.09 23.80 5.63
CA LEU A 9 0.34 25.14 5.17
C LEU A 9 1.83 25.47 5.35
N GLU A 10 2.56 24.78 6.23
CA GLU A 10 3.95 25.16 6.52
C GLU A 10 4.98 24.73 5.44
N SER A 11 4.63 23.84 4.51
CA SER A 11 5.56 23.46 3.43
C SER A 11 5.47 24.32 2.15
N PHE A 12 4.51 25.25 2.08
CA PHE A 12 4.42 26.22 0.96
C PHE A 12 3.86 27.60 1.39
N PRO A 13 4.49 28.32 2.34
CA PRO A 13 4.07 29.69 2.63
C PRO A 13 4.32 30.65 1.45
N TYR A 14 5.08 30.24 0.43
CA TYR A 14 5.47 31.10 -0.68
C TYR A 14 5.53 30.36 -2.01
N ASN A 15 4.37 30.14 -2.64
CA ASN A 15 4.36 29.90 -4.09
C ASN A 15 3.67 31.07 -4.80
N PRO A 16 4.39 31.86 -5.62
CA PRO A 16 5.82 31.73 -5.93
C PRO A 16 6.73 32.04 -4.73
N ALA A 17 7.92 31.45 -4.73
CA ALA A 17 8.94 31.70 -3.72
C ALA A 17 9.27 33.21 -3.66
N PRO A 18 9.57 33.79 -2.49
CA PRO A 18 9.99 35.18 -2.38
C PRO A 18 11.25 35.40 -3.23
N GLN A 19 11.43 36.61 -3.75
CA GLN A 19 12.51 36.95 -4.68
C GLN A 19 13.93 36.72 -4.12
N ASN A 20 14.06 36.41 -2.83
CA ASN A 20 15.32 36.35 -2.08
C ASN A 20 15.69 34.93 -1.62
N THR A 21 15.02 33.87 -2.09
CA THR A 21 15.36 32.49 -1.68
C THR A 21 16.23 31.79 -2.70
N THR A 22 17.19 31.01 -2.23
CA THR A 22 18.01 30.09 -3.04
C THR A 22 17.32 28.75 -3.28
N GLU A 23 16.13 28.52 -2.73
CA GLU A 23 15.37 27.28 -2.95
C GLU A 23 14.76 27.27 -4.36
N PRO A 24 14.91 26.18 -5.12
CA PRO A 24 14.29 26.09 -6.44
C PRO A 24 12.77 26.09 -6.30
N ALA A 25 12.13 27.16 -6.79
CA ALA A 25 10.68 27.26 -6.82
C ALA A 25 10.08 26.05 -7.56
N CYS A 26 9.26 25.25 -6.86
CA CYS A 26 8.53 24.15 -7.49
C CYS A 26 7.69 24.69 -8.65
N ARG A 27 7.86 24.13 -9.86
CA ARG A 27 7.06 24.54 -11.02
C ARG A 27 5.58 24.23 -10.73
N LYS A 28 4.65 25.01 -11.28
CA LYS A 28 3.19 24.80 -11.08
C LYS A 28 2.76 23.34 -11.30
N GLY A 29 3.34 22.67 -12.31
CA GLY A 29 3.09 21.26 -12.58
C GLY A 29 3.58 20.32 -11.47
N GLU A 30 4.68 20.63 -10.81
CA GLU A 30 5.26 19.81 -9.73
C GLU A 30 4.48 19.93 -8.41
N VAL A 31 3.82 21.06 -8.18
CA VAL A 31 2.87 21.24 -7.07
C VAL A 31 1.58 20.46 -7.33
N ALA A 32 1.07 20.52 -8.55
CA ALA A 32 -0.10 19.72 -8.93
C ALA A 32 0.18 18.21 -8.80
N LEU A 33 1.38 17.76 -9.21
CA LEU A 33 1.82 16.36 -9.01
C LEU A 33 1.91 15.99 -7.54
N LEU A 34 2.46 16.88 -6.70
CA LEU A 34 2.52 16.64 -5.26
C LEU A 34 1.12 16.45 -4.69
N PHE A 35 0.17 17.34 -4.98
CA PHE A 35 -1.21 17.22 -4.52
C PHE A 35 -1.87 15.90 -4.98
N LEU A 36 -1.73 15.57 -6.26
CA LEU A 36 -2.33 14.35 -6.83
C LEU A 36 -1.68 13.08 -6.32
N SER A 37 -0.44 13.13 -5.83
CA SER A 37 0.28 11.97 -5.32
C SER A 37 -0.11 11.55 -3.88
N GLN A 38 -0.87 12.37 -3.16
CA GLN A 38 -1.07 12.20 -1.72
C GLN A 38 -2.20 11.24 -1.32
N SER A 39 -3.24 11.04 -2.15
CA SER A 39 -4.43 10.33 -1.68
C SER A 39 -5.15 9.50 -2.75
N ALA A 40 -5.18 8.18 -2.53
CA ALA A 40 -5.93 7.23 -3.36
C ALA A 40 -7.44 7.39 -3.14
N ALA A 41 -7.85 7.73 -1.92
CA ALA A 41 -9.25 8.01 -1.60
C ALA A 41 -9.77 9.23 -2.36
N PHE A 42 -8.96 10.29 -2.46
CA PHE A 42 -9.29 11.44 -3.29
C PHE A 42 -9.39 11.04 -4.76
N ALA A 43 -8.41 10.32 -5.30
CA ALA A 43 -8.41 9.90 -6.71
C ALA A 43 -9.63 9.02 -7.07
N ARG A 44 -9.98 8.05 -6.21
CA ARG A 44 -11.18 7.20 -6.37
C ARG A 44 -12.47 8.00 -6.24
N SER A 45 -12.58 8.89 -5.26
CA SER A 45 -13.76 9.74 -5.07
C SER A 45 -13.96 10.69 -6.25
N TYR A 46 -12.86 11.30 -6.73
CA TYR A 46 -12.87 12.12 -7.93
C TYR A 46 -13.29 11.30 -9.15
N ALA A 47 -12.78 10.07 -9.33
CA ALA A 47 -13.17 9.21 -10.43
C ALA A 47 -14.64 8.76 -10.37
N ALA A 48 -15.16 8.48 -9.18
CA ALA A 48 -16.54 8.07 -8.93
C ALA A 48 -17.55 9.17 -9.30
N VAL A 49 -17.23 10.43 -8.97
CA VAL A 49 -18.16 11.56 -9.12
C VAL A 49 -17.91 12.33 -10.42
N TRP A 50 -16.65 12.53 -10.84
CA TRP A 50 -16.24 13.53 -11.84
C TRP A 50 -15.67 12.96 -13.14
N ARG A 51 -15.95 11.68 -13.44
CA ARG A 51 -15.55 10.95 -14.68
C ARG A 51 -14.05 10.62 -14.70
N GLY A 52 -13.68 9.37 -14.38
CA GLY A 52 -12.28 8.90 -14.38
C GLY A 52 -11.46 9.22 -15.65
N ALA A 53 -12.09 9.34 -16.83
CA ALA A 53 -11.43 9.79 -18.05
C ALA A 53 -10.87 11.22 -17.96
N ASP A 54 -11.55 12.13 -17.25
CA ASP A 54 -11.08 13.50 -17.03
C ASP A 54 -9.86 13.55 -16.13
N TYR A 55 -9.88 12.80 -15.02
CA TYR A 55 -8.75 12.67 -14.11
C TYR A 55 -7.49 12.22 -14.85
N ARG A 56 -7.62 11.16 -15.66
CA ARG A 56 -6.50 10.62 -16.45
C ARG A 56 -5.98 11.61 -17.47
N ARG A 57 -6.86 12.32 -18.17
CA ARG A 57 -6.46 13.37 -19.12
C ARG A 57 -5.68 14.49 -18.43
N LYS A 58 -6.10 14.91 -17.24
CA LYS A 58 -5.39 15.92 -16.44
C LYS A 58 -4.02 15.43 -16.00
N VAL A 59 -3.91 14.20 -15.51
CA VAL A 59 -2.61 13.60 -15.15
C VAL A 59 -1.68 13.50 -16.36
N ASN A 60 -2.19 13.00 -17.50
CA ASN A 60 -1.40 12.89 -18.73
C ASN A 60 -0.93 14.25 -19.24
N ALA A 61 -1.77 15.29 -19.16
CA ALA A 61 -1.39 16.66 -19.50
C ALA A 61 -0.27 17.19 -18.58
N LEU A 62 -0.38 16.92 -17.27
CA LEU A 62 0.66 17.29 -16.29
C LEU A 62 1.98 16.56 -16.55
N PHE A 63 1.92 15.27 -16.89
CA PHE A 63 3.12 14.48 -17.20
C PHE A 63 3.82 15.00 -18.47
N LYS A 64 3.07 15.44 -19.48
CA LYS A 64 3.64 16.08 -20.67
C LYS A 64 4.24 17.45 -20.37
N ALA A 65 3.57 18.25 -19.53
CA ALA A 65 3.97 19.62 -19.24
C ALA A 65 5.16 19.75 -18.28
N SER A 66 5.48 18.72 -17.50
CA SER A 66 6.49 18.81 -16.43
C SER A 66 7.50 17.66 -16.48
N PRO A 67 8.43 17.56 -17.46
CA PRO A 67 9.29 16.36 -17.69
C PRO A 67 10.00 15.79 -16.44
N ALA A 68 10.34 14.50 -16.46
CA ALA A 68 10.88 13.76 -15.31
C ALA A 68 12.39 14.02 -15.10
N THR A 69 12.74 15.27 -14.80
CA THR A 69 14.14 15.73 -14.80
C THR A 69 14.84 15.61 -13.45
N SER A 70 14.10 15.60 -12.34
CA SER A 70 14.64 15.47 -10.97
C SER A 70 14.07 14.24 -10.27
N ASP A 71 14.83 13.69 -9.32
CA ASP A 71 14.39 12.53 -8.52
C ASP A 71 13.11 12.82 -7.73
N ALA A 72 12.98 14.04 -7.19
CA ALA A 72 11.76 14.47 -6.52
C ALA A 72 10.54 14.44 -7.46
N ASN A 73 10.71 14.85 -8.72
CA ASN A 73 9.64 14.83 -9.71
C ASN A 73 9.33 13.39 -10.17
N ARG A 74 10.35 12.54 -10.38
CA ARG A 74 10.17 11.10 -10.66
C ARG A 74 9.38 10.41 -9.55
N LEU A 75 9.71 10.69 -8.30
CA LEU A 75 9.01 10.14 -7.13
C LEU A 75 7.54 10.56 -7.09
N ARG A 76 7.25 11.86 -7.28
CA ARG A 76 5.87 12.36 -7.32
C ARG A 76 5.06 11.74 -8.46
N ARG A 77 5.68 11.54 -9.63
CA ARG A 77 5.06 10.83 -10.75
C ARG A 77 4.75 9.38 -10.41
N PHE A 78 5.70 8.68 -9.78
CA PHE A 78 5.52 7.29 -9.37
C PHE A 78 4.29 7.17 -8.46
N PHE A 79 4.18 8.00 -7.43
CA PHE A 79 3.01 7.98 -6.56
C PHE A 79 1.74 8.44 -7.26
N THR A 80 1.81 9.40 -8.18
CA THR A 80 0.66 9.79 -9.02
C THR A 80 0.17 8.61 -9.88
N LEU A 81 1.09 7.81 -10.43
CA LEU A 81 0.76 6.59 -11.20
C LEU A 81 0.08 5.54 -10.31
N ARG A 82 0.45 5.41 -9.04
CA ARG A 82 -0.29 4.56 -8.09
C ARG A 82 -1.73 5.03 -7.89
N MET A 83 -1.96 6.34 -7.88
CA MET A 83 -3.31 6.89 -7.79
C MET A 83 -4.10 6.64 -9.09
N VAL A 84 -3.45 6.81 -10.24
CA VAL A 84 -4.02 6.51 -11.55
C VAL A 84 -4.35 5.02 -11.70
N TYR A 85 -3.50 4.13 -11.19
CA TYR A 85 -3.76 2.69 -11.10
C TYR A 85 -5.10 2.43 -10.41
N ALA A 86 -5.30 3.01 -9.21
CA ALA A 86 -6.56 2.87 -8.47
C ALA A 86 -7.79 3.36 -9.24
N VAL A 87 -7.64 4.40 -10.07
CA VAL A 87 -8.71 4.88 -10.97
C VAL A 87 -8.96 3.90 -12.11
N TYR A 88 -7.91 3.35 -12.73
CA TYR A 88 -8.07 2.35 -13.79
C TYR A 88 -8.75 1.08 -13.27
N GLU A 89 -8.38 0.61 -12.08
CA GLU A 89 -9.04 -0.50 -11.38
C GLU A 89 -10.55 -0.27 -11.24
N GLN A 90 -10.93 0.90 -10.74
CA GLN A 90 -12.34 1.25 -10.55
C GLN A 90 -13.13 1.27 -11.87
N THR A 91 -12.46 1.59 -12.99
CA THR A 91 -13.08 1.62 -14.32
C THR A 91 -12.93 0.32 -15.12
N GLY A 92 -12.22 -0.69 -14.60
CA GLY A 92 -11.94 -1.94 -15.32
C GLY A 92 -11.00 -1.81 -16.52
N ASP A 93 -10.19 -0.75 -16.58
CA ASP A 93 -9.29 -0.49 -17.72
C ASP A 93 -7.96 -1.25 -17.57
N ASN A 94 -7.98 -2.52 -17.96
CA ASN A 94 -6.83 -3.42 -17.84
C ASN A 94 -5.58 -2.98 -18.62
N ARG A 95 -5.77 -2.28 -19.75
CA ARG A 95 -4.65 -1.75 -20.54
C ARG A 95 -4.00 -0.58 -19.81
N GLY A 96 -4.82 0.35 -19.30
CA GLY A 96 -4.34 1.47 -18.49
C GLY A 96 -3.58 1.03 -17.24
N ILE A 97 -4.04 -0.05 -16.57
CA ILE A 97 -3.33 -0.66 -15.44
C ILE A 97 -1.94 -1.14 -15.87
N ALA A 98 -1.84 -1.90 -16.97
CA ALA A 98 -0.55 -2.39 -17.46
C ALA A 98 0.39 -1.24 -17.84
N ASP A 99 -0.11 -0.22 -18.54
CA ASP A 99 0.66 0.95 -18.95
C ASP A 99 1.15 1.77 -17.74
N ALA A 100 0.36 1.85 -16.66
CA ALA A 100 0.75 2.53 -15.42
C ALA A 100 1.85 1.76 -14.68
N ILE A 101 1.75 0.43 -14.60
CA ILE A 101 2.79 -0.43 -13.99
C ILE A 101 4.09 -0.34 -14.78
N ALA A 102 4.05 -0.40 -16.10
CA ALA A 102 5.24 -0.27 -16.94
C ALA A 102 5.95 1.08 -16.72
N GLN A 103 5.19 2.18 -16.61
CA GLN A 103 5.75 3.49 -16.29
C GLN A 103 6.32 3.57 -14.86
N MET A 104 5.70 2.89 -13.89
CA MET A 104 6.24 2.79 -12.53
C MET A 104 7.60 2.08 -12.53
N PHE A 105 7.76 0.98 -13.28
CA PHE A 105 9.05 0.32 -13.45
C PHE A 105 10.08 1.22 -14.12
N ALA A 106 9.73 1.90 -15.23
CA ALA A 106 10.66 2.81 -15.89
C ALA A 106 11.16 3.93 -14.95
N LEU A 107 10.27 4.50 -14.12
CA LEU A 107 10.66 5.52 -13.13
C LEU A 107 11.53 4.96 -12.01
N ALA A 108 11.28 3.73 -11.57
CA ALA A 108 12.13 3.06 -10.60
C ALA A 108 13.53 2.82 -11.20
N ASP A 109 13.60 2.41 -12.46
CA ASP A 109 14.84 2.09 -13.18
C ASP A 109 15.71 3.32 -13.43
N ASP A 110 15.07 4.47 -13.70
CA ASP A 110 15.71 5.77 -13.86
C ASP A 110 16.17 6.41 -12.54
N THR A 111 15.93 5.77 -11.39
CA THR A 111 16.33 6.28 -10.08
C THR A 111 17.81 6.02 -9.84
N ALA A 112 18.59 7.07 -9.60
CA ALA A 112 20.05 6.96 -9.42
C ALA A 112 20.47 6.33 -8.08
N ASN A 113 19.62 6.42 -7.05
CA ASN A 113 19.87 5.81 -5.75
C ASN A 113 19.44 4.32 -5.77
N PRO A 114 20.37 3.35 -5.59
CA PRO A 114 20.05 1.93 -5.68
C PRO A 114 19.06 1.41 -4.62
N GLU A 115 19.12 1.97 -3.41
CA GLU A 115 18.18 1.63 -2.33
C GLU A 115 16.77 2.10 -2.70
N LYS A 116 16.66 3.35 -3.17
CA LYS A 116 15.37 3.90 -3.60
C LYS A 116 14.82 3.21 -4.85
N GLN A 117 15.70 2.86 -5.80
CA GLN A 117 15.34 2.04 -6.96
C GLN A 117 14.73 0.71 -6.52
N SER A 118 15.35 0.03 -5.55
CA SER A 118 14.88 -1.26 -5.02
C SER A 118 13.51 -1.12 -4.34
N GLU A 119 13.35 -0.10 -3.49
CA GLU A 119 12.07 0.23 -2.83
C GLU A 119 10.96 0.49 -3.87
N LEU A 120 11.22 1.35 -4.86
CA LEU A 120 10.24 1.69 -5.90
C LEU A 120 9.91 0.50 -6.80
N ARG A 121 10.90 -0.34 -7.14
CA ARG A 121 10.66 -1.58 -7.87
C ARG A 121 9.75 -2.52 -7.09
N LEU A 122 9.94 -2.68 -5.77
CA LEU A 122 9.06 -3.53 -4.98
C LEU A 122 7.61 -3.00 -4.95
N LYS A 123 7.44 -1.69 -4.81
CA LYS A 123 6.11 -1.06 -4.91
C LYS A 123 5.45 -1.33 -6.26
N ALA A 124 6.20 -1.25 -7.36
CA ALA A 124 5.68 -1.57 -8.69
C ALA A 124 5.33 -3.06 -8.83
N LEU A 125 6.15 -3.97 -8.28
CA LEU A 125 5.89 -5.41 -8.25
C LEU A 125 4.62 -5.76 -7.45
N SER A 126 4.34 -5.06 -6.35
CA SER A 126 3.09 -5.22 -5.60
C SER A 126 1.85 -4.96 -6.47
N HIS A 127 1.88 -3.90 -7.29
CA HIS A 127 0.82 -3.63 -8.28
C HIS A 127 0.76 -4.66 -9.41
N ALA A 128 1.91 -5.21 -9.84
CA ALA A 128 1.97 -6.27 -10.84
C ALA A 128 1.37 -7.59 -10.31
N LEU A 129 1.68 -7.97 -9.06
CA LEU A 129 1.09 -9.13 -8.37
C LEU A 129 -0.43 -9.01 -8.27
N ASP A 130 -0.92 -7.85 -7.84
CA ASP A 130 -2.36 -7.61 -7.72
C ASP A 130 -3.08 -7.69 -9.08
N ARG A 131 -2.48 -7.11 -10.14
CA ARG A 131 -3.00 -7.23 -11.51
C ARG A 131 -3.00 -8.69 -11.96
N ALA A 132 -1.89 -9.40 -11.79
CA ALA A 132 -1.75 -10.79 -12.23
C ALA A 132 -2.80 -11.68 -11.56
N ARG A 133 -2.99 -11.53 -10.25
CA ARG A 133 -4.04 -12.18 -9.47
C ARG A 133 -5.44 -11.88 -10.01
N LYS A 134 -5.75 -10.62 -10.30
CA LYS A 134 -7.08 -10.20 -10.81
C LYS A 134 -7.37 -10.68 -12.23
N THR A 135 -6.34 -10.91 -13.02
CA THR A 135 -6.45 -11.34 -14.42
C THR A 135 -6.25 -12.84 -14.61
N GLY A 136 -5.86 -13.58 -13.56
CA GLY A 136 -5.53 -15.00 -13.64
C GLY A 136 -4.21 -15.29 -14.36
N ASP A 137 -3.30 -14.32 -14.39
CA ASP A 137 -1.97 -14.47 -14.99
C ASP A 137 -0.99 -15.13 -14.00
N ASP A 138 -1.08 -16.46 -13.90
CA ASP A 138 -0.26 -17.24 -12.96
C ASP A 138 1.23 -17.11 -13.24
N SER A 139 1.65 -17.09 -14.51
CA SER A 139 3.05 -16.93 -14.89
C SER A 139 3.60 -15.57 -14.48
N GLY A 140 2.87 -14.49 -14.78
CA GLY A 140 3.24 -13.13 -14.36
C GLY A 140 3.25 -12.97 -12.84
N PHE A 141 2.34 -13.65 -12.13
CA PHE A 141 2.34 -13.65 -10.66
C PHE A 141 3.61 -14.30 -10.10
N ILE A 142 3.98 -15.48 -10.60
CA ILE A 142 5.19 -16.20 -10.16
C ILE A 142 6.46 -15.38 -10.46
N GLU A 143 6.53 -14.78 -11.64
CA GLU A 143 7.67 -13.94 -12.02
C GLU A 143 7.82 -12.73 -11.10
N ALA A 144 6.72 -11.97 -10.88
CA ALA A 144 6.74 -10.80 -10.01
C ALA A 144 7.06 -11.18 -8.55
N LEU A 145 6.58 -12.34 -8.09
CA LEU A 145 6.87 -12.87 -6.76
C LEU A 145 8.36 -13.21 -6.60
N ALA A 146 8.94 -13.92 -7.57
CA ALA A 146 10.36 -14.28 -7.56
C ALA A 146 11.26 -13.03 -7.52
N GLN A 147 10.93 -12.01 -8.33
CA GLN A 147 11.63 -10.73 -8.31
C GLN A 147 11.50 -10.01 -6.96
N SER A 148 10.31 -10.05 -6.35
CA SER A 148 10.07 -9.43 -5.04
C SER A 148 10.94 -10.05 -3.95
N TYR A 149 11.03 -11.38 -3.91
CA TYR A 149 11.90 -12.08 -2.96
C TYR A 149 13.38 -11.80 -3.19
N ALA A 150 13.82 -11.73 -4.46
CA ALA A 150 15.22 -11.43 -4.79
C ALA A 150 15.63 -10.04 -4.27
N ILE A 151 14.77 -9.02 -4.45
CA ILE A 151 15.04 -7.67 -3.95
C ILE A 151 15.00 -7.63 -2.42
N LEU A 152 14.01 -8.25 -1.77
CA LEU A 152 13.94 -8.31 -0.30
C LEU A 152 15.17 -8.98 0.31
N ALA A 153 15.65 -10.07 -0.29
CA ALA A 153 16.85 -10.77 0.16
C ALA A 153 18.11 -9.89 0.01
N ALA A 154 18.22 -9.13 -1.08
CA ALA A 154 19.34 -8.21 -1.31
C ALA A 154 19.31 -6.98 -0.39
N ALA A 155 18.12 -6.49 -0.03
CA ALA A 155 17.94 -5.30 0.80
C ALA A 155 18.26 -5.51 2.29
N GLY A 156 18.24 -6.76 2.77
CA GLY A 156 18.59 -7.09 4.14
C GLY A 156 17.71 -6.41 5.19
N GLY A 157 18.34 -5.78 6.19
CA GLY A 157 17.66 -5.14 7.33
C GLY A 157 17.32 -3.66 7.13
N ALA A 158 17.25 -3.16 5.90
CA ALA A 158 16.94 -1.75 5.65
C ALA A 158 15.53 -1.38 6.17
N ALA A 159 15.36 -0.18 6.70
CA ALA A 159 14.13 0.22 7.39
C ALA A 159 12.87 0.15 6.49
N TRP A 160 13.01 0.44 5.19
CA TRP A 160 11.90 0.39 4.24
C TRP A 160 11.44 -1.04 3.94
N VAL A 161 12.28 -2.06 4.15
CA VAL A 161 11.98 -3.48 3.87
C VAL A 161 10.77 -3.94 4.67
N HIS A 162 10.59 -3.44 5.89
CA HIS A 162 9.44 -3.79 6.72
C HIS A 162 8.11 -3.50 6.00
N GLY A 163 7.95 -2.28 5.48
CA GLY A 163 6.73 -1.85 4.78
C GLY A 163 6.50 -2.63 3.48
N GLU A 164 7.57 -2.95 2.74
CA GLU A 164 7.42 -3.70 1.49
C GLU A 164 7.18 -5.20 1.73
N ARG A 165 7.77 -5.78 2.79
CA ARG A 165 7.47 -7.14 3.25
C ARG A 165 6.01 -7.26 3.64
N HIS A 166 5.49 -6.23 4.30
CA HIS A 166 4.08 -6.14 4.68
C HIS A 166 3.17 -6.15 3.46
N ASP A 167 3.44 -5.28 2.48
CA ASP A 167 2.67 -5.22 1.24
C ASP A 167 2.71 -6.55 0.48
N LEU A 168 3.85 -7.23 0.42
CA LEU A 168 3.98 -8.54 -0.20
C LEU A 168 3.17 -9.62 0.53
N ALA A 169 3.25 -9.66 1.87
CA ALA A 169 2.48 -10.60 2.69
C ALA A 169 0.97 -10.42 2.49
N HIS A 170 0.52 -9.16 2.38
CA HIS A 170 -0.86 -8.83 2.04
C HIS A 170 -1.26 -9.38 0.66
N GLN A 171 -0.46 -9.14 -0.39
CA GLN A 171 -0.76 -9.65 -1.74
C GLN A 171 -0.85 -11.18 -1.77
N LEU A 172 0.07 -11.87 -1.09
CA LEU A 172 0.07 -13.33 -1.00
C LEU A 172 -1.16 -13.85 -0.24
N THR A 173 -1.54 -13.19 0.85
CA THR A 173 -2.75 -13.53 1.62
C THR A 173 -4.01 -13.38 0.75
N MET A 174 -4.12 -12.28 0.00
CA MET A 174 -5.25 -12.03 -0.91
C MET A 174 -5.27 -12.96 -2.13
N ALA A 175 -4.13 -13.55 -2.49
CA ALA A 175 -4.01 -14.59 -3.51
C ALA A 175 -4.24 -16.02 -2.96
N GLY A 176 -4.54 -16.18 -1.66
CA GLY A 176 -4.68 -17.48 -1.02
C GLY A 176 -3.37 -18.25 -0.85
N LYS A 177 -2.21 -17.61 -1.05
CA LYS A 177 -0.87 -18.18 -0.91
C LYS A 177 -0.39 -18.09 0.55
N TYR A 178 -1.19 -18.63 1.48
CA TYR A 178 -0.99 -18.44 2.92
C TYR A 178 0.35 -18.99 3.42
N ALA A 179 0.81 -20.12 2.87
CA ALA A 179 2.08 -20.72 3.25
C ALA A 179 3.28 -19.80 2.94
N ASP A 180 3.21 -19.06 1.82
CA ASP A 180 4.24 -18.11 1.41
C ASP A 180 4.13 -16.78 2.16
N ALA A 181 2.91 -16.39 2.54
CA ALA A 181 2.63 -15.18 3.30
C ALA A 181 3.06 -15.27 4.77
N LEU A 182 2.89 -16.44 5.41
CA LEU A 182 3.10 -16.59 6.86
C LEU A 182 4.52 -16.20 7.31
N PRO A 183 5.61 -16.66 6.67
CA PRO A 183 6.96 -16.26 7.06
C PRO A 183 7.17 -14.75 7.00
N LEU A 184 6.54 -14.06 6.04
CA LEU A 184 6.66 -12.60 5.91
C LEU A 184 5.96 -11.88 7.06
N TRP A 185 4.77 -12.34 7.44
CA TRP A 185 4.03 -11.80 8.58
C TRP A 185 4.76 -12.00 9.90
N GLU A 186 5.34 -13.18 10.12
CA GLU A 186 6.10 -13.48 11.34
C GLU A 186 7.40 -12.68 11.41
N GLN A 187 8.11 -12.50 10.29
CA GLN A 187 9.29 -11.64 10.25
C GLN A 187 8.95 -10.18 10.56
N ASN A 188 7.82 -9.67 10.06
CA ASN A 188 7.36 -8.32 10.38
C ASN A 188 7.00 -8.18 11.86
N ARG A 189 6.25 -9.14 12.42
CA ARG A 189 5.94 -9.17 13.86
C ARG A 189 7.20 -9.15 14.73
N ALA A 190 8.27 -9.79 14.28
CA ALA A 190 9.54 -9.89 15.00
C ALA A 190 10.47 -8.68 14.87
N THR A 191 10.10 -7.62 14.13
CA THR A 191 10.94 -6.43 13.89
C THR A 191 10.48 -5.22 14.73
N PRO A 192 11.04 -4.93 15.92
CA PRO A 192 10.63 -3.77 16.72
C PRO A 192 11.15 -2.45 16.13
N PRO A 193 10.47 -1.30 16.36
CA PRO A 193 9.15 -1.12 17.00
C PRO A 193 7.98 -1.43 16.05
N HIS A 194 8.26 -1.91 14.85
CA HIS A 194 7.33 -2.00 13.74
C HIS A 194 6.55 -3.32 13.79
N GLY A 195 5.53 -3.38 14.64
CA GLY A 195 4.43 -4.33 14.50
C GLY A 195 3.58 -4.04 13.26
N HIS A 196 2.42 -4.69 13.13
CA HIS A 196 1.49 -4.36 12.05
C HIS A 196 0.90 -2.96 12.26
N ALA A 197 0.64 -2.24 11.16
CA ALA A 197 0.31 -0.82 11.20
C ALA A 197 -1.13 -0.53 11.69
N ASN A 198 -2.04 -1.49 11.56
CA ASN A 198 -3.44 -1.37 11.96
C ASN A 198 -4.05 -2.77 12.22
N GLY A 199 -5.29 -2.82 12.73
CA GLY A 199 -5.93 -4.10 13.03
C GLY A 199 -6.34 -4.92 11.81
N TRP A 200 -6.49 -4.31 10.62
CA TRP A 200 -6.72 -5.06 9.39
C TRP A 200 -5.53 -5.97 9.05
N ASP A 201 -4.32 -5.45 9.20
CA ASP A 201 -3.08 -6.19 8.94
C ASP A 201 -2.89 -7.34 9.92
N TRP A 202 -3.19 -7.11 11.21
CA TRP A 202 -3.22 -8.17 12.23
C TRP A 202 -4.29 -9.24 11.92
N LEU A 203 -5.45 -8.85 11.42
CA LEU A 203 -6.50 -9.79 11.01
C LEU A 203 -6.04 -10.66 9.83
N LEU A 204 -5.35 -10.08 8.84
CA LEU A 204 -4.78 -10.83 7.73
C LEU A 204 -3.67 -11.80 8.17
N HIS A 205 -2.87 -11.40 9.16
CA HIS A 205 -1.91 -12.30 9.79
C HIS A 205 -2.63 -13.46 10.50
N ALA A 206 -3.69 -13.18 11.27
CA ALA A 206 -4.49 -14.20 11.93
C ALA A 206 -5.12 -15.19 10.92
N VAL A 207 -5.70 -14.67 9.84
CA VAL A 207 -6.25 -15.47 8.72
C VAL A 207 -5.17 -16.40 8.16
N THR A 208 -4.01 -15.83 7.82
CA THR A 208 -2.90 -16.58 7.24
C THR A 208 -2.42 -17.69 8.16
N ARG A 209 -2.22 -17.37 9.45
CA ARG A 209 -1.78 -18.34 10.44
C ARG A 209 -2.79 -19.47 10.62
N TRP A 210 -4.07 -19.14 10.81
CA TRP A 210 -5.14 -20.13 10.95
C TRP A 210 -5.18 -21.09 9.76
N LYS A 211 -5.05 -20.58 8.53
CA LYS A 211 -5.07 -21.39 7.31
C LYS A 211 -3.89 -22.34 7.19
N VAL A 212 -2.72 -21.96 7.67
CA VAL A 212 -1.50 -22.78 7.56
C VAL A 212 -1.40 -23.77 8.71
N THR A 213 -1.70 -23.35 9.94
CA THR A 213 -1.35 -24.13 11.15
C THR A 213 -2.57 -24.68 11.90
N GLY A 214 -3.74 -24.06 11.78
CA GLY A 214 -4.89 -24.36 12.65
C GLY A 214 -4.62 -24.05 14.14
N ASP A 215 -3.55 -23.30 14.45
CA ASP A 215 -3.16 -22.98 15.82
C ASP A 215 -4.15 -21.97 16.43
N ARG A 216 -5.10 -22.50 17.20
CA ARG A 216 -6.14 -21.72 17.85
C ARG A 216 -5.58 -20.63 18.76
N ALA A 217 -4.65 -20.98 19.65
CA ALA A 217 -4.18 -20.08 20.69
C ALA A 217 -3.45 -18.87 20.08
N ALA A 218 -2.54 -19.12 19.14
CA ALA A 218 -1.80 -18.05 18.50
C ALA A 218 -2.65 -17.25 17.50
N THR A 219 -3.68 -17.84 16.89
CA THR A 219 -4.63 -17.09 16.05
C THR A 219 -5.46 -16.12 16.91
N LEU A 220 -5.98 -16.58 18.06
CA LEU A 220 -6.71 -15.72 18.99
C LEU A 220 -5.85 -14.57 19.53
N ASP A 221 -4.56 -14.82 19.77
CA ASP A 221 -3.60 -13.77 20.15
C ASP A 221 -3.52 -12.68 19.07
N LEU A 222 -3.37 -13.06 17.80
CA LEU A 222 -3.36 -12.11 16.68
C LEU A 222 -4.67 -11.34 16.53
N LEU A 223 -5.82 -11.99 16.68
CA LEU A 223 -7.14 -11.34 16.63
C LEU A 223 -7.32 -10.32 17.77
N ARG A 224 -6.83 -10.63 18.98
CA ARG A 224 -6.86 -9.67 20.10
C ARG A 224 -5.97 -8.47 19.85
N HIS A 225 -4.80 -8.66 19.23
CA HIS A 225 -3.95 -7.54 18.79
C HIS A 225 -4.63 -6.71 17.69
N ALA A 226 -5.30 -7.37 16.75
CA ALA A 226 -6.10 -6.70 15.73
C ALA A 226 -7.15 -5.78 16.35
N ARG A 227 -7.92 -6.30 17.31
CA ARG A 227 -8.91 -5.51 18.05
C ARG A 227 -8.28 -4.37 18.85
N ALA A 228 -7.14 -4.60 19.51
CA ALA A 228 -6.50 -3.58 20.33
C ALA A 228 -5.98 -2.38 19.51
N THR A 229 -5.77 -2.57 18.21
CA THR A 229 -5.19 -1.58 17.28
C THR A 229 -6.20 -0.98 16.31
N GLU A 230 -7.46 -1.42 16.36
CA GLU A 230 -8.52 -0.96 15.46
C GLU A 230 -9.68 -0.38 16.26
N GLN A 231 -10.17 0.79 15.85
CA GLN A 231 -11.32 1.43 16.49
C GLN A 231 -12.65 0.88 15.96
N ARG A 232 -12.62 0.29 14.76
CA ARG A 232 -13.79 -0.32 14.13
C ARG A 232 -14.04 -1.73 14.67
N ASP A 233 -15.31 -2.13 14.65
CA ASP A 233 -15.67 -3.52 14.89
C ASP A 233 -15.10 -4.40 13.76
N LEU A 234 -14.21 -5.33 14.11
CA LEU A 234 -13.61 -6.27 13.16
C LEU A 234 -14.50 -7.49 12.90
N ARG A 235 -15.65 -7.61 13.58
CA ARG A 235 -16.53 -8.77 13.49
C ARG A 235 -17.04 -9.02 12.08
N ASP A 236 -17.51 -7.99 11.37
CA ASP A 236 -18.01 -8.16 10.00
C ASP A 236 -16.89 -8.67 9.09
N LEU A 237 -15.70 -8.07 9.21
CA LEU A 237 -14.51 -8.49 8.45
C LEU A 237 -14.09 -9.92 8.79
N PHE A 238 -14.23 -10.36 10.04
CA PHE A 238 -13.99 -11.76 10.44
C PHE A 238 -15.01 -12.71 9.84
N LEU A 239 -16.30 -12.37 9.92
CA LEU A 239 -17.41 -13.21 9.46
C LEU A 239 -17.39 -13.40 7.93
N GLU A 240 -17.03 -12.35 7.19
CA GLU A 240 -16.91 -12.36 5.73
C GLU A 240 -15.75 -13.22 5.22
N ARG A 241 -14.78 -13.59 6.09
CA ARG A 241 -13.61 -14.39 5.69
C ARG A 241 -13.97 -15.87 5.59
N PRO A 242 -13.89 -16.48 4.40
CA PRO A 242 -14.14 -17.92 4.25
C PRO A 242 -13.13 -18.77 5.03
N GLU A 243 -11.94 -18.23 5.31
CA GLU A 243 -10.89 -18.90 6.05
C GLU A 243 -11.29 -19.28 7.48
N PHE A 244 -12.15 -18.47 8.09
CA PHE A 244 -12.68 -18.69 9.42
C PHE A 244 -14.03 -19.40 9.44
N ALA A 245 -14.55 -19.85 8.30
CA ALA A 245 -15.82 -20.60 8.25
C ALA A 245 -15.91 -21.75 9.29
N PRO A 246 -14.86 -22.54 9.58
CA PRO A 246 -14.92 -23.58 10.60
C PRO A 246 -15.08 -23.09 12.05
N VAL A 247 -14.74 -21.83 12.33
CA VAL A 247 -14.75 -21.22 13.68
C VAL A 247 -15.63 -19.97 13.72
N ARG A 248 -16.51 -19.79 12.73
CA ARG A 248 -17.29 -18.57 12.55
C ARG A 248 -18.23 -18.29 13.71
N ASP A 249 -18.81 -19.35 14.27
CA ASP A 249 -19.76 -19.28 15.39
C ASP A 249 -19.08 -19.55 16.75
N ASP A 250 -17.74 -19.64 16.76
CA ASP A 250 -16.98 -19.90 17.98
C ASP A 250 -16.95 -18.66 18.89
N ALA A 251 -17.43 -18.83 20.13
CA ALA A 251 -17.57 -17.73 21.07
C ALA A 251 -16.23 -17.05 21.41
N GLU A 252 -15.11 -17.77 21.45
CA GLU A 252 -13.80 -17.18 21.75
C GLU A 252 -13.28 -16.36 20.57
N PHE A 253 -13.47 -16.85 19.34
CA PHE A 253 -13.10 -16.09 18.14
C PHE A 253 -13.94 -14.83 18.00
N LEU A 254 -15.26 -14.93 18.19
CA LEU A 254 -16.17 -13.79 18.17
C LEU A 254 -15.79 -12.77 19.27
N ALA A 255 -15.48 -13.23 20.48
CA ALA A 255 -15.04 -12.35 21.56
C ALA A 255 -13.68 -11.69 21.26
N ALA A 256 -12.78 -12.35 20.52
CA ALA A 256 -11.47 -11.80 20.16
C ALA A 256 -11.55 -10.65 19.15
N VAL A 257 -12.60 -10.61 18.32
CA VAL A 257 -12.81 -9.56 17.29
C VAL A 257 -13.88 -8.52 17.64
N SER A 258 -14.75 -8.81 18.60
CA SER A 258 -15.80 -7.90 19.05
C SER A 258 -15.22 -6.72 19.85
N PRO A 259 -15.77 -5.51 19.74
CA PRO A 259 -15.30 -4.34 20.48
C PRO A 259 -15.33 -4.58 21.98
N VAL A 260 -14.35 -4.02 22.69
CA VAL A 260 -14.38 -4.02 24.16
C VAL A 260 -15.46 -3.03 24.58
N THR A 261 -16.59 -3.52 25.08
CA THR A 261 -17.59 -2.65 25.71
C THR A 261 -16.88 -1.91 26.85
N PRO A 262 -16.79 -0.57 26.84
CA PRO A 262 -16.25 0.15 27.98
C PRO A 262 -17.15 -0.17 29.18
N VAL A 263 -16.56 -0.72 30.23
CA VAL A 263 -17.23 -0.78 31.53
C VAL A 263 -17.41 0.67 31.97
N GLN A 264 -18.65 1.13 32.03
CA GLN A 264 -19.02 2.44 32.58
C GLN A 264 -18.80 2.47 34.09
#